data_AF-A0ABD2R673-F1
#
_entry.id   AF-A0ABD2R673-F1
#
_cell.length_a   1.000
_cell.length_b   1.000
_cell.length_c   1.000
_cell.angle_alpha   90.00
_cell.angle_beta   90.00
_cell.angle_gamma   90.00
#
_symmetry.space_group_name_H-M   'P 1'
#
loop_
_entity.id
_entity.type
_entity.pdbx_description
1 polymer ?
#
loop_
_entity_poly.entity_id
_entity_poly.type
_entity_poly.pdbx_seq_one_letter_code
_entity_poly.pdbx_strand_id
1 'polypeptide(L)'
;MAFNKGVKLHPRDERDDADELRMAVKEAICDDEKERLKYEEALVAITVEESLRRYCQRIGRSDFWGGESELLVLSKLCCQPIMVYIPEQEHGGRGSGFIPIVEYGAEFRKGSKNRKARKVVRLLYSGRNHYDLLV
;
A
#
# COMPACT_ATOMS: atom_id res chain seq x y z
N MET A 1 -13.12 -9.75 -4.88
CA MET A 1 -12.23 -10.82 -4.37
C MET A 1 -10.96 -10.72 -5.18
N ALA A 2 -9.85 -10.40 -4.54
CA ALA A 2 -8.56 -10.30 -5.20
C ALA A 2 -7.99 -11.71 -5.43
N PHE A 3 -7.70 -12.07 -6.68
CA PHE A 3 -7.08 -13.36 -6.99
C PHE A 3 -5.58 -13.31 -6.68
N ASN A 4 -5.20 -13.48 -5.41
CA ASN A 4 -3.80 -13.64 -5.00
C ASN A 4 -3.23 -14.98 -5.53
N LYS A 5 -2.42 -14.96 -6.60
CA LYS A 5 -1.66 -16.14 -7.11
C LYS A 5 -2.48 -17.44 -7.30
N GLY A 6 -3.77 -17.34 -7.61
CA GLY A 6 -4.65 -18.52 -7.73
C GLY A 6 -4.96 -19.23 -6.41
N VAL A 7 -4.55 -18.68 -5.27
CA VAL A 7 -4.95 -19.13 -3.93
C VAL A 7 -6.21 -18.35 -3.54
N LYS A 8 -7.35 -19.03 -3.49
CA LYS A 8 -8.56 -18.48 -2.85
C LYS A 8 -8.34 -18.53 -1.35
N LEU A 9 -8.01 -17.39 -0.75
CA LEU A 9 -8.07 -17.22 0.70
C LEU A 9 -9.54 -17.16 1.13
N HIS A 10 -9.82 -17.60 2.36
CA HIS A 10 -11.13 -17.38 2.93
C HIS A 10 -11.28 -15.87 3.25
N PRO A 11 -12.47 -15.26 3.13
CA PRO A 11 -12.66 -13.84 3.46
C PRO A 11 -12.24 -13.43 4.88
N ARG A 12 -12.14 -14.41 5.80
CA ARG A 12 -11.61 -14.18 7.15
C ARG A 12 -10.09 -14.04 7.11
N ASP A 13 -9.40 -14.96 6.45
CA ASP A 13 -7.93 -14.90 6.30
C ASP A 13 -7.51 -13.61 5.59
N GLU A 14 -8.21 -13.19 4.53
CA GLU A 14 -7.95 -11.91 3.86
C GLU A 14 -8.10 -10.71 4.81
N ARG A 15 -9.06 -10.77 5.72
CA ARG A 15 -9.29 -9.73 6.72
C ARG A 15 -8.20 -9.73 7.78
N ASP A 16 -7.85 -10.91 8.29
CA ASP A 16 -6.84 -11.07 9.34
C ASP A 16 -5.47 -10.62 8.81
N ASP A 17 -5.08 -11.05 7.61
CA ASP A 17 -3.86 -10.59 6.92
C ASP A 17 -3.87 -9.06 6.73
N ALA A 18 -5.01 -8.48 6.35
CA ALA A 18 -5.13 -7.04 6.20
C ALA A 18 -5.05 -6.28 7.54
N ASP A 19 -5.61 -6.85 8.60
CA ASP A 19 -5.55 -6.29 9.95
C ASP A 19 -4.11 -6.34 10.50
N GLU A 20 -3.33 -7.38 10.19
CA GLU A 20 -1.88 -7.41 10.49
C GLU A 20 -1.13 -6.26 9.81
N LEU A 21 -1.40 -6.01 8.52
CA LEU A 21 -0.79 -4.88 7.81
C LEU A 21 -1.18 -3.53 8.43
N ARG A 22 -2.44 -3.35 8.82
CA ARG A 22 -2.91 -2.14 9.53
C ARG A 22 -2.18 -1.94 10.85
N MET A 23 -2.00 -3.01 11.62
CA MET A 23 -1.29 -2.96 12.90
C MET A 23 0.18 -2.61 12.70
N ALA A 24 0.85 -3.18 11.70
CA ALA A 24 2.24 -2.84 11.39
C ALA A 24 2.42 -1.36 11.01
N VAL A 25 1.51 -0.80 10.20
CA VAL A 25 1.55 0.64 9.89
C VAL A 25 1.26 1.48 11.12
N LYS A 26 0.29 1.09 11.95
CA LYS A 26 -0.03 1.77 13.20
C LYS A 26 1.20 1.81 14.12
N GLU A 27 1.88 0.70 14.34
CA GLU A 27 3.08 0.65 15.17
C GLU A 27 4.18 1.59 14.62
N ALA A 28 4.43 1.52 13.32
CA ALA A 28 5.44 2.35 12.66
C ALA A 28 5.13 3.86 12.72
N ILE A 29 3.84 4.23 12.65
CA ILE A 29 3.42 5.62 12.56
C ILE A 29 2.99 6.22 13.89
N CYS A 30 2.46 5.44 14.83
CA CYS A 30 1.79 5.97 16.01
C CYS A 30 2.60 5.84 17.29
N ASP A 31 3.36 4.76 17.43
CA ASP A 31 3.89 4.35 18.73
C ASP A 31 5.25 4.97 19.05
N ASP A 32 6.15 5.08 18.07
CA ASP A 32 7.48 5.65 18.24
C ASP A 32 7.70 6.88 17.35
N GLU A 33 8.00 8.03 17.96
CA GLU A 33 8.25 9.30 17.24
C GLU A 33 9.49 9.24 16.35
N LYS A 34 10.57 8.58 16.78
CA LYS A 34 11.82 8.49 16.03
C LYS A 34 11.70 7.54 14.85
N GLU A 35 11.02 6.41 15.02
CA GLU A 35 10.77 5.47 13.93
C GLU A 35 9.87 6.09 12.86
N ARG A 36 8.83 6.81 13.29
CA ARG A 36 7.90 7.50 12.40
C ARG A 36 8.57 8.50 11.46
N LEU A 37 9.65 9.17 11.90
CA LEU A 37 10.41 10.11 11.06
C LEU A 37 11.03 9.44 9.82
N LYS A 38 11.21 8.11 9.82
CA LYS A 38 11.67 7.37 8.63
C LYS A 38 10.61 7.35 7.51
N TYR A 39 9.37 7.71 7.84
CA TYR A 39 8.20 7.72 6.96
C TYR A 39 7.67 9.14 6.76
N GLU A 40 8.57 10.13 6.62
CA GLU A 40 8.22 11.56 6.47
C GLU A 40 7.16 11.81 5.38
N GLU A 41 7.30 11.21 4.20
CA GLU A 41 6.34 11.34 3.10
C GLU A 41 4.93 10.89 3.50
N ALA A 42 4.83 9.76 4.21
CA ALA A 42 3.55 9.24 4.71
C ALA A 42 3.00 10.14 5.82
N LEU A 43 3.86 10.67 6.70
CA LEU A 43 3.43 11.61 7.74
C LEU A 43 2.81 12.87 7.16
N VAL A 44 3.42 13.44 6.13
CA VAL A 44 2.90 14.62 5.44
C VAL A 44 1.54 14.29 4.82
N ALA A 45 1.44 13.17 4.08
CA ALA A 45 0.16 12.74 3.48
C ALA A 45 -0.95 12.59 4.54
N ILE A 46 -0.67 11.91 5.65
CA ILE A 46 -1.63 11.74 6.76
C ILE A 46 -2.05 13.10 7.33
N THR A 47 -1.09 13.97 7.63
CA THR A 47 -1.35 15.24 8.33
C THR A 47 -2.03 16.29 7.48
N VAL A 48 -1.94 16.19 6.16
CA VAL A 48 -2.72 17.00 5.23
C VAL A 48 -4.21 16.60 5.27
N GLU A 49 -4.52 15.32 5.41
CA GLU A 49 -5.90 14.82 5.44
C GLU A 49 -6.56 14.92 6.82
N GLU A 50 -5.84 14.55 7.89
CA GLU A 50 -6.34 14.61 9.26
C GLU A 50 -5.23 14.73 10.32
N SER A 51 -5.58 15.08 11.55
CA SER A 51 -4.59 15.10 12.64
C SER A 51 -4.05 13.68 12.91
N LEU A 52 -2.74 13.56 13.14
CA LEU A 52 -2.07 12.30 13.46
C LEU A 52 -2.73 11.52 14.62
N ARG A 53 -3.23 12.24 15.65
CA ARG A 53 -3.99 11.63 16.76
C ARG A 53 -5.24 10.90 16.29
N ARG A 54 -6.01 11.50 15.38
CA ARG A 54 -7.26 10.95 14.85
C ARG A 54 -6.98 9.76 13.93
N TYR A 55 -5.95 9.85 13.11
CA TYR A 55 -5.46 8.75 12.28
C TYR A 55 -5.13 7.52 13.13
N CYS A 56 -4.31 7.69 14.18
CA CYS A 56 -3.90 6.59 15.07
C CYS A 56 -5.05 5.92 15.83
N GLN A 57 -6.17 6.62 16.05
CA GLN A 57 -7.40 6.06 16.64
C GLN A 57 -8.22 5.23 15.66
N ARG A 58 -8.02 5.43 14.34
CA ARG A 58 -8.83 4.84 13.27
C ARG A 58 -8.13 3.71 12.54
N ILE A 59 -6.82 3.79 12.30
CA ILE A 59 -6.10 2.84 11.46
C ILE A 59 -6.24 1.38 11.91
N GLY A 60 -6.32 1.13 13.21
CA GLY A 60 -6.49 -0.23 13.75
C GLY A 60 -7.90 -0.80 13.60
N ARG A 61 -8.86 -0.07 13.01
CA ARG A 61 -10.22 -0.56 12.81
C ARG A 61 -10.32 -1.27 11.46
N SER A 62 -11.03 -2.38 11.41
CA SER A 62 -11.18 -3.16 10.17
C SER A 62 -12.00 -2.44 9.08
N ASP A 63 -12.80 -1.44 9.44
CA ASP A 63 -13.53 -0.57 8.51
C ASP A 63 -12.68 0.61 7.98
N PHE A 64 -11.41 0.69 8.39
CA PHE A 64 -10.46 1.65 7.85
C PHE A 64 -10.01 1.26 6.44
N TRP A 65 -10.15 2.20 5.51
CA TRP A 65 -9.67 2.09 4.14
C TRP A 65 -8.27 2.66 4.07
N GLY A 66 -7.30 1.84 3.68
CA GLY A 66 -5.92 2.28 3.46
C GLY A 66 -5.77 2.93 2.08
N GLY A 67 -4.87 3.91 2.00
CA GLY A 67 -4.58 4.65 0.77
C GLY A 67 -3.07 4.83 0.56
N GLU A 68 -2.71 5.97 -0.02
CA GLU A 68 -1.33 6.31 -0.37
C GLU A 68 -0.39 6.30 0.85
N SER A 69 -0.81 6.88 1.98
CA SER A 69 0.00 6.93 3.20
C SER A 69 0.38 5.53 3.70
N GLU A 70 -0.56 4.58 3.70
CA GLU A 70 -0.31 3.22 4.15
C GLU A 70 0.60 2.48 3.15
N LEU A 71 0.40 2.67 1.85
CA LEU A 71 1.25 2.07 0.81
C LEU A 71 2.71 2.55 0.90
N LEU A 72 2.93 3.84 1.20
CA LEU A 72 4.26 4.39 1.44
C LEU A 72 4.96 3.70 2.62
N VAL A 73 4.25 3.54 3.74
CA VAL A 73 4.79 2.89 4.94
C VAL A 73 5.06 1.40 4.69
N LEU A 74 4.10 0.68 4.10
CA LEU A 74 4.20 -0.75 3.82
C LEU A 74 5.33 -1.08 2.84
N SER A 75 5.51 -0.26 1.80
CA SER A 75 6.62 -0.44 0.85
C SER A 75 7.98 -0.41 1.56
N LYS A 76 8.17 0.55 2.47
CA LYS A 76 9.38 0.71 3.29
C LYS A 76 9.54 -0.41 4.33
N LEU A 77 8.48 -0.74 5.08
CA LEU A 77 8.48 -1.83 6.08
C LEU A 77 8.84 -3.18 5.45
N CYS A 78 8.20 -3.53 4.33
CA CYS A 78 8.42 -4.80 3.63
C CYS A 78 9.68 -4.79 2.76
N CYS A 79 10.34 -3.63 2.60
CA CYS A 79 11.42 -3.42 1.64
C CYS A 79 11.04 -3.93 0.24
N GLN A 80 9.82 -3.65 -0.22
CA GLN A 80 9.26 -4.21 -1.44
C GLN A 80 8.55 -3.14 -2.27
N PRO A 81 8.89 -2.99 -3.56
CA PRO A 81 8.26 -1.96 -4.39
C PRO A 81 6.79 -2.28 -4.63
N ILE A 82 5.94 -1.25 -4.61
CA ILE A 82 4.52 -1.33 -4.92
C ILE A 82 4.25 -0.43 -6.13
N MET A 83 3.61 -0.95 -7.17
CA MET A 83 3.24 -0.20 -8.36
C MET A 83 1.73 -0.20 -8.54
N VAL A 84 1.15 1.00 -8.61
CA VAL A 84 -0.29 1.20 -8.79
C VAL A 84 -0.57 1.50 -10.25
N TYR A 85 -1.56 0.83 -10.80
CA TYR A 85 -2.04 0.94 -12.16
C TYR A 85 -3.48 1.45 -12.19
N ILE A 86 -3.87 2.10 -13.29
CA ILE A 86 -5.27 2.37 -13.63
C ILE A 86 -5.63 1.69 -14.96
N PRO A 87 -6.92 1.35 -15.20
CA PRO A 87 -7.36 0.93 -16.52
C PRO A 87 -7.09 2.03 -17.55
N GLU A 88 -6.55 1.66 -18.72
CA GLU A 88 -6.25 2.61 -19.80
C GLU A 88 -7.50 3.42 -20.24
N GLN A 89 -8.67 2.80 -20.17
CA GLN A 89 -9.96 3.45 -20.45
C GLN A 89 -10.28 4.59 -19.47
N GLU A 90 -9.93 4.45 -18.18
CA GLU A 90 -10.11 5.51 -17.18
C GLU A 90 -9.17 6.69 -17.42
N HIS A 91 -8.09 6.48 -18.18
CA HIS A 91 -7.14 7.51 -18.60
C HIS A 91 -7.46 8.11 -19.98
N GLY A 92 -8.66 7.86 -20.54
CA GLY A 92 -9.07 8.36 -21.85
C GLY A 92 -8.48 7.60 -23.05
N GLY A 93 -7.79 6.50 -22.80
CA GLY A 93 -7.29 5.59 -23.84
C GLY A 93 -8.39 4.70 -24.42
N ARG A 94 -8.11 4.10 -25.58
CA ARG A 94 -9.03 3.16 -26.25
C ARG A 94 -8.63 1.68 -26.07
N GLY A 95 -7.48 1.43 -25.44
CA GLY A 95 -6.99 0.08 -25.20
C GLY A 95 -7.65 -0.57 -23.99
N SER A 96 -7.41 -1.87 -23.84
CA SER A 96 -7.82 -2.70 -22.69
C SER A 96 -6.67 -2.95 -21.71
N GLY A 97 -5.61 -2.14 -21.78
CA GLY A 97 -4.42 -2.28 -20.96
C GLY A 97 -4.53 -1.58 -19.59
N PHE A 98 -3.41 -1.58 -18.88
CA PHE A 98 -3.23 -0.92 -17.59
C PHE A 98 -2.04 0.04 -17.65
N ILE A 99 -2.20 1.25 -17.14
CA ILE A 99 -1.16 2.29 -17.13
C ILE A 99 -0.63 2.44 -15.71
N PRO A 100 0.69 2.33 -15.48
CA PRO A 100 1.26 2.60 -14.16
C PRO A 100 1.18 4.10 -13.87
N ILE A 101 0.68 4.44 -12.68
CA ILE A 101 0.51 5.85 -12.27
C ILE A 101 1.45 6.24 -11.13
N VAL A 102 1.79 5.32 -10.23
CA VAL A 102 2.63 5.58 -9.06
C VAL A 102 3.47 4.34 -8.72
N GLU A 103 4.73 4.56 -8.31
CA GLU A 103 5.63 3.54 -7.79
C GLU A 103 6.14 3.97 -6.40
N TYR A 104 5.83 3.16 -5.38
CA TYR A 104 6.33 3.35 -4.00
C TYR A 104 7.51 2.42 -3.74
N GLY A 105 8.59 2.94 -3.15
CA GLY A 105 9.78 2.16 -2.82
C GLY A 105 10.59 1.70 -4.02
N ALA A 106 10.73 2.55 -5.04
CA ALA A 106 11.49 2.26 -6.25
C ALA A 106 12.96 1.86 -5.96
N GLU A 107 13.52 2.29 -4.83
CA GLU A 107 14.83 1.89 -4.34
C GLU A 107 14.96 0.39 -4.09
N PHE A 108 13.86 -0.31 -3.78
CA PHE A 108 13.86 -1.76 -3.50
C PHE A 108 13.84 -2.61 -4.78
N ARG A 109 13.65 -1.99 -5.94
CA ARG A 109 13.61 -2.67 -7.24
C ARG A 109 14.99 -3.14 -7.68
N LYS A 110 16.04 -2.39 -7.35
CA LYS A 110 17.42 -2.74 -7.68
C LYS A 110 18.00 -3.62 -6.58
N GLY A 111 18.51 -4.79 -6.95
CA GLY A 111 19.30 -5.59 -6.03
C GLY A 111 20.58 -4.85 -5.66
N SER A 112 20.99 -4.91 -4.39
CA SER A 112 22.33 -4.47 -3.98
C SER A 112 23.29 -5.66 -4.03
N LYS A 113 24.61 -5.43 -3.87
CA LYS A 113 25.63 -6.49 -3.78
C LYS A 113 25.24 -7.63 -2.81
N ASN A 114 24.41 -7.35 -1.79
CA ASN A 114 24.00 -8.30 -0.75
C ASN A 114 22.49 -8.62 -0.72
N ARG A 115 21.67 -8.08 -1.63
CA ARG A 115 20.22 -8.35 -1.67
C ARG A 115 19.71 -8.52 -3.09
N LYS A 116 18.95 -9.60 -3.31
CA LYS A 116 18.23 -9.84 -4.57
C LYS A 116 17.18 -8.75 -4.80
N ALA A 117 16.95 -8.40 -6.07
CA ALA A 117 15.85 -7.56 -6.47
C ALA A 117 14.52 -8.14 -5.98
N ARG A 118 13.66 -7.29 -5.41
CA ARG A 118 12.36 -7.70 -4.86
C ARG A 118 11.30 -7.65 -5.95
N LYS A 119 10.35 -8.59 -5.90
CA LYS A 119 9.23 -8.61 -6.84
C LYS A 119 8.31 -7.43 -6.52
N VAL A 120 7.88 -6.71 -7.55
CA VAL A 120 6.92 -5.60 -7.41
C VAL A 120 5.55 -6.16 -7.05
N VAL A 121 4.91 -5.61 -6.02
CA VAL A 121 3.47 -5.80 -5.78
C VAL A 121 2.72 -4.88 -6.73
N ARG A 122 1.87 -5.43 -7.59
CA ARG A 122 1.11 -4.64 -8.56
C ARG A 122 -0.32 -4.52 -8.09
N LEU A 123 -0.79 -3.29 -7.97
CA LEU A 123 -2.15 -2.96 -7.56
C LEU A 123 -2.87 -2.26 -8.72
N LEU A 124 -4.15 -2.56 -8.89
CA LEU A 124 -5.05 -1.88 -9.81
C LEU A 124 -5.97 -0.97 -8.99
N TYR A 125 -5.96 0.32 -9.29
CA TYR A 125 -6.90 1.30 -8.75
C TYR A 125 -8.09 1.43 -9.71
N SER A 126 -9.29 1.04 -9.27
CA SER A 126 -10.48 0.95 -10.13
C SER A 126 -11.41 2.17 -10.06
N GLY A 127 -10.87 3.35 -9.75
CA GLY A 127 -11.61 4.63 -9.78
C GLY A 127 -12.69 4.84 -8.70
N ARG A 128 -12.87 3.90 -7.75
CA ARG A 128 -13.87 3.96 -6.66
C ARG A 128 -13.26 3.81 -5.26
N ASN A 129 -12.06 4.36 -5.05
CA ASN A 129 -11.29 4.18 -3.82
C ASN A 129 -10.97 2.71 -3.51
N HIS A 130 -10.92 1.85 -4.53
CA HIS A 130 -10.69 0.41 -4.38
C HIS A 130 -9.40 0.01 -5.07
N TYR A 131 -8.62 -0.83 -4.38
CA TYR A 131 -7.42 -1.46 -4.91
C TYR A 131 -7.67 -2.95 -5.07
N ASP A 132 -7.40 -3.46 -6.26
CA ASP A 132 -7.33 -4.88 -6.55
C ASP A 132 -5.88 -5.31 -6.76
N LEU A 133 -5.57 -6.56 -6.47
CA LEU A 133 -4.28 -7.11 -6.87
C LEU A 133 -4.26 -7.37 -8.37
N LEU A 134 -3.20 -6.90 -9.04
CA LEU A 134 -2.95 -7.16 -10.46
C LEU A 134 -1.91 -8.29 -10.60
N VAL A 135 -2.37 -9.48 -11.02
CA VAL A 135 -1.53 -10.68 -11.21
C VAL A 135 -1.03 -10.87 -12.64
#